data_AF-A0A359N0V0-F1
#
_entry.id   AF-A0A359N0V0-F1
#
_cell.length_a   1.000
_cell.length_b   1.000
_cell.length_c   1.000
_cell.angle_alpha   90.00
_cell.angle_beta   90.00
_cell.angle_gamma   90.00
#
_symmetry.space_group_name_H-M   'P 1'
#
loop_
_entity.id
_entity.type
_entity.pdbx_description
1 polymer ?
#
loop_
_entity_poly.entity_id
_entity_poly.type
_entity_poly.pdbx_seq_one_letter_code
_entity_poly.pdbx_strand_id
1 'polypeptide(L)' 'MTIVEYSDLECPFCIRQAKEGIIKQLKDKYGDKVNSIFKNFR' A
#
# COMPACT_ATOMS: atom_id res chain seq x y z
N MET A 1 7.50 -6.20 10.64
CA MET A 1 7.43 -6.68 9.23
C MET A 1 7.27 -5.47 8.34
N THR A 2 8.00 -5.41 7.22
CA THR A 2 7.97 -4.25 6.32
C THR A 2 7.34 -4.66 5.01
N ILE A 3 6.26 -3.99 4.64
CA ILE A 3 5.57 -4.15 3.35
C ILE A 3 6.03 -2.99 2.48
N VAL A 4 6.67 -3.33 1.36
CA VAL A 4 7.07 -2.37 0.34
C VAL A 4 6.11 -2.51 -0.83
N GLU A 5 5.34 -1.47 -1.09
CA GLU A 5 4.42 -1.40 -2.21
C GLU A 5 5.09 -0.65 -3.37
N TYR A 6 5.23 -1.33 -4.51
CA TYR A 6 5.66 -0.71 -5.76
C TYR A 6 4.42 -0.45 -6.60
N SER A 7 4.08 0.82 -6.77
CA SER A 7 2.86 1.25 -7.43
C SER A 7 3.13 2.48 -8.28
N ASP A 8 2.48 2.57 -9.44
CA ASP A 8 2.57 3.71 -10.34
C ASP A 8 1.28 4.53 -10.27
N LEU A 9 1.40 5.85 -10.32
CA LEU A 9 0.28 6.78 -10.33
C LEU A 9 -0.53 6.74 -11.63
N GLU A 10 0.05 6.25 -12.73
CA GLU A 10 -0.64 6.07 -14.01
C GLU A 10 -1.24 4.67 -14.17
N CYS A 11 -0.95 3.75 -13.24
CA CYS A 11 -1.50 2.40 -13.30
C CYS A 11 -2.94 2.37 -12.75
N PRO A 12 -3.96 2.08 -13.57
CA PRO A 12 -5.36 2.09 -13.13
C PRO A 12 -5.66 1.05 -12.03
N PHE A 13 -4.90 -0.06 -12.00
CA PHE A 13 -5.02 -1.07 -10.94
C PHE A 13 -4.43 -0.59 -9.61
N CYS A 14 -3.27 0.08 -9.64
CA CYS A 14 -2.64 0.65 -8.44
C CYS A 14 -3.53 1.73 -7.82
N ILE A 15 -4.14 2.59 -8.64
CA ILE A 15 -5.11 3.58 -8.16
C ILE A 15 -6.31 2.90 -7.50
N ARG A 16 -6.83 1.81 -8.09
CA ARG A 16 -7.95 1.07 -7.52
C ARG A 16 -7.58 0.45 -6.17
N GLN A 17 -6.43 -0.20 -6.08
CA GLN A 17 -5.92 -0.76 -4.84
C GLN A 17 -5.74 0.29 -3.73
N ALA A 18 -5.20 1.47 -4.08
CA ALA A 18 -5.09 2.59 -3.14
C ALA A 18 -6.47 3.08 -2.66
N LYS A 19 -7.46 3.15 -3.56
CA LYS A 19 -8.85 3.52 -3.21
C LYS A 19 -9.55 2.48 -2.35
N GLU A 20 -9.29 1.19 -2.57
CA GLU A 20 -9.85 0.08 -1.78
C GLU A 20 -9.29 0.05 -0.34
N GLY A 21 -8.22 0.81 -0.05
CA GLY A 21 -7.76 1.02 1.33
C GLY A 21 -7.14 -0.21 1.98
N ILE A 22 -6.64 -1.17 1.18
CA ILE A 22 -6.05 -2.43 1.65
C ILE A 22 -4.90 -2.19 2.66
N ILE A 23 -4.06 -1.19 2.40
CA ILE A 23 -2.96 -0.82 3.32
C ILE A 23 -3.49 -0.33 4.67
N LYS A 24 -4.64 0.35 4.70
CA LYS A 24 -5.28 0.79 5.94
C LYS A 24 -5.81 -0.41 6.73
N GLN A 25 -6.46 -1.36 6.07
CA GLN A 25 -6.92 -2.60 6.72
C GLN A 25 -5.76 -3.42 7.29
N LEU A 26 -4.62 -3.46 6.59
CA LEU A 26 -3.40 -4.10 7.08
C LEU A 26 -2.86 -3.40 8.34
N LYS A 27 -2.87 -2.06 8.38
CA LYS A 27 -2.50 -1.31 9.58
C LYS A 27 -3.47 -1.54 10.73
N ASP A 28 -4.77 -1.57 10.48
CA ASP A 28 -5.77 -1.83 11.52
C ASP A 28 -5.64 -3.24 12.11
N LYS A 29 -5.32 -4.24 11.27
CA LYS A 29 -5.19 -5.64 11.71
C LYS A 29 -3.89 -5.94 12.45
N TYR A 30 -2.78 -5.33 12.05
CA TYR A 30 -1.46 -5.66 12.56
C TYR A 30 -0.81 -4.54 13.39
N GLY A 31 -1.46 -3.37 13.47
CA GLY A 31 -1.01 -2.21 14.23
C GLY A 31 0.41 -1.76 13.85
N ASP A 32 1.17 -1.36 14.87
CA ASP A 32 2.54 -0.87 14.74
C ASP A 32 3.56 -1.95 14.33
N LYS A 33 3.14 -3.21 14.16
CA LYS A 33 4.04 -4.28 13.71
C LYS A 33 4.30 -4.25 12.20
N VAL A 34 3.54 -3.43 11.45
CA VAL A 34 3.62 -3.35 9.99
C VAL A 34 4.05 -1.95 9.55
N ASN A 35 5.26 -1.87 9.03
CA ASN A 35 5.74 -0.68 8.32
C ASN A 35 5.28 -0.77 6.86
N SER A 36 4.56 0.24 6.38
CA SER A 36 4.14 0.36 4.97
C SER A 36 4.98 1.43 4.27
N ILE A 37 5.65 1.09 3.18
CA ILE A 37 6.42 2.03 2.37
C ILE A 37 5.87 2.00 0.94
N PHE A 38 5.42 3.15 0.46
CA PHE A 38 5.05 3.34 -0.95
C PHE A 38 6.28 3.77 -1.75
N LYS A 39 6.59 3.05 -2.83
CA LYS A 39 7.58 3.43 -3.82
C LYS A 39 6.93 3.58 -5.19
N ASN A 40 7.07 4.76 -5.76
CA ASN A 40 6.75 4.97 -7.16
C ASN A 40 7.77 4.25 -8.04
N PHE A 41 7.33 3.36 -8.93
CA PHE A 41 8.21 2.51 -9.74
C PHE A 41 8.63 3.15 -11.08
N ARG A 42 7.99 4.26 -11.48
CA ARG A 42 8.26 4.93 -12.76
C ARG A 42 9.75 5.16 -13.05
#